data_AF-A0A534WKY9-F1
#
_entry.id   AF-A0A534WKY9-F1
#
_cell.length_a   1.000
_cell.length_b   1.000
_cell.length_c   1.000
_cell.angle_alpha   90.00
_cell.angle_beta   90.00
_cell.angle_gamma   90.00
#
_symmetry.space_group_name_H-M   'P 1'
#
loop_
_entity.id
_entity.type
_entity.pdbx_description
1 polymer ?
#
loop_
_entity_poly.entity_id
_entity_poly.type
_entity_poly.pdbx_seq_one_letter_code
_entity_poly.pdbx_strand_id
1 'polypeptide(L)' 'RAYRPSHVLIAADDPSELVPLEEMERRYILRVMEAVGGNRTLAAKVLRIGRKTLYRKLALGGAATGHE' A
#
# COMPACT_ATOMS: atom_id res chain seq x y z
N ARG A 1 -2.56 11.52 -30.72
CA ARG A 1 -2.01 11.79 -29.36
C ARG A 1 -2.19 10.52 -28.56
N ALA A 2 -1.13 9.73 -28.37
CA ALA A 2 -1.23 8.45 -27.68
C ALA A 2 -1.55 8.68 -26.20
N TYR A 3 -2.76 8.33 -25.79
CA TYR A 3 -3.07 8.16 -24.38
C TYR A 3 -2.30 6.92 -23.94
N ARG A 4 -1.20 7.13 -23.21
CA ARG A 4 -0.57 6.08 -22.40
C ARG A 4 -1.35 6.07 -21.10
N PRO A 5 -2.35 5.20 -20.91
CA PRO A 5 -2.80 4.94 -19.57
C PRO A 5 -1.57 4.37 -18.85
N SER A 6 -1.04 5.11 -17.89
CA SER A 6 -0.20 4.53 -16.84
C SER A 6 -1.13 3.66 -16.00
N HIS A 7 -1.50 2.52 -16.56
CA HIS A 7 -2.27 1.47 -15.93
C HIS A 7 -1.32 0.70 -15.02
N VAL A 8 -0.92 1.37 -13.95
CA VAL A 8 -0.37 0.65 -12.81
C VAL A 8 -1.56 0.51 -11.89
N LEU A 9 -1.92 -0.75 -11.64
CA LEU A 9 -2.96 -1.27 -10.76
C LEU A 9 -4.29 -1.60 -11.46
N ILE A 10 -4.54 -2.91 -11.60
CA ILE A 10 -5.81 -3.59 -11.94
C ILE A 10 -6.03 -3.84 -13.43
N ALA A 11 -5.10 -4.53 -14.10
CA ALA A 11 -5.42 -5.29 -15.32
C ALA A 11 -5.03 -6.71 -14.98
N ALA A 12 -5.98 -7.43 -14.41
CA ALA A 12 -5.88 -8.83 -14.09
C ALA A 12 -7.28 -9.35 -14.38
N ASP A 13 -7.55 -9.65 -15.66
CA ASP A 13 -8.70 -10.49 -16.03
C ASP A 13 -8.54 -11.89 -15.42
N ASP A 14 -7.27 -12.25 -15.13
CA ASP A 14 -6.86 -13.42 -14.38
C ASP A 14 -6.85 -13.19 -12.86
N PRO A 15 -7.68 -13.93 -12.08
CA PRO A 15 -7.73 -13.79 -10.63
C PRO A 15 -6.42 -14.18 -9.92
N SER A 16 -5.51 -14.89 -10.59
CA SER A 16 -4.17 -15.23 -10.10
C SER A 16 -3.21 -14.03 -10.03
N GLU A 17 -3.49 -12.95 -10.76
CA GLU A 17 -2.69 -11.71 -10.74
C GLU A 17 -3.23 -10.70 -9.72
N LEU A 18 -4.39 -10.97 -9.11
CA LEU A 18 -4.94 -10.15 -8.05
C LEU A 18 -4.09 -10.32 -6.79
N VAL A 19 -3.42 -9.24 -6.40
CA VAL A 19 -2.74 -9.21 -5.12
C VAL A 19 -3.74 -9.14 -3.96
N PRO A 20 -3.44 -9.78 -2.82
CA PRO A 20 -4.27 -9.67 -1.63
C PRO A 20 -4.49 -8.22 -1.20
N LEU A 21 -5.66 -7.94 -0.62
CA LEU A 21 -6.00 -6.62 -0.12
C LEU A 21 -4.97 -6.10 0.91
N GLU A 22 -4.46 -6.99 1.75
CA GLU A 22 -3.44 -6.69 2.75
C GLU A 22 -2.13 -6.20 2.10
N GLU A 23 -1.73 -6.80 0.99
CA GLU A 23 -0.52 -6.41 0.26
C GLU A 23 -0.72 -5.07 -0.46
N MET A 24 -1.91 -4.83 -1.05
CA MET A 24 -2.26 -3.53 -1.60
C MET A 24 -2.23 -2.43 -0.54
N GLU A 25 -2.81 -2.71 0.62
CA GLU A 25 -2.82 -1.78 1.75
C GLU A 25 -1.40 -1.49 2.23
N ARG A 26 -0.54 -2.52 2.37
CA ARG A 26 0.87 -2.37 2.74
C ARG A 26 1.63 -1.48 1.76
N ARG A 27 1.53 -1.76 0.45
CA ARG A 27 2.17 -0.96 -0.61
C ARG A 27 1.72 0.50 -0.56
N TYR A 28 0.42 0.72 -0.34
CA TYR A 28 -0.13 2.06 -0.25
C TYR A 28 0.36 2.81 0.99
N ILE A 29 0.40 2.17 2.16
CA ILE A 29 0.93 2.75 3.40
C ILE A 29 2.38 3.18 3.23
N LEU A 30 3.22 2.34 2.61
CA LEU A 30 4.62 2.67 2.33
C LEU A 30 4.73 3.88 1.39
N ARG A 31 3.97 3.90 0.29
CA ARG A 31 3.95 5.05 -0.62
C ARG A 31 3.56 6.34 0.07
N VAL A 32 2.56 6.32 0.96
CA VAL A 32 2.16 7.50 1.74
C VAL A 32 3.27 7.92 2.70
N MET A 33 3.93 6.98 3.38
CA MET A 33 5.05 7.25 4.28
C MET A 33 6.23 7.90 3.57
N GLU A 34 6.55 7.45 2.35
CA GLU A 34 7.58 8.07 1.50
C GLU A 34 7.15 9.48 1.07
N ALA A 35 5.91 9.63 0.58
CA ALA A 35 5.38 10.91 0.09
C ALA A 35 5.34 12.00 1.18
N VAL A 36 5.12 11.61 2.44
CA VAL A 36 5.09 12.53 3.59
C VAL A 36 6.44 12.64 4.32
N GLY A 37 7.53 12.08 3.74
CA GLY A 37 8.88 12.16 4.29
C GLY A 37 9.02 11.54 5.69
N GLY A 38 8.33 10.43 5.94
CA GLY A 38 8.35 9.75 7.25
C GLY A 38 7.49 10.43 8.34
N ASN A 39 6.71 11.47 8.00
CA ASN A 39 5.81 12.12 8.96
C ASN A 39 4.60 11.22 9.29
N ARG A 40 4.76 10.41 10.33
CA ARG A 40 3.75 9.45 10.84
C ARG A 40 2.38 10.07 11.15
N THR A 41 2.34 11.32 11.62
CA THR A 41 1.07 12.01 11.92
C THR A 41 0.35 12.40 10.64
N LEU A 42 1.10 12.90 9.65
CA LEU A 42 0.53 13.24 8.35
C LEU A 42 0.10 11.99 7.58
N ALA A 43 0.91 10.92 7.62
CA ALA A 43 0.56 9.63 7.02
C ALA A 43 -0.76 9.07 7.57
N ALA A 44 -0.92 9.07 8.91
CA ALA A 44 -2.15 8.62 9.56
C ALA A 44 -3.39 9.44 9.14
N LYS A 45 -3.24 10.76 8.96
CA LYS A 45 -4.30 11.64 8.47
C LYS A 45 -4.67 11.33 7.01
N VAL A 46 -3.68 11.15 6.14
CA VAL A 46 -3.88 10.81 4.72
C VAL A 46 -4.58 9.46 4.58
N LEU A 47 -4.14 8.46 5.35
CA LEU A 47 -4.71 7.12 5.37
C LEU A 47 -6.04 7.03 6.13
N ARG A 48 -6.45 8.10 6.83
CA ARG A 48 -7.64 8.15 7.72
C ARG A 48 -7.69 7.00 8.74
N ILE A 49 -6.52 6.62 9.27
CA ILE A 49 -6.39 5.61 10.32
C ILE A 49 -5.75 6.18 11.58
N GLY A 50 -5.98 5.52 12.72
CA GLY A 50 -5.29 5.88 13.96
C GLY A 50 -3.79 5.57 13.88
N ARG A 51 -2.96 6.36 14.57
CA ARG A 51 -1.49 6.16 14.65
C ARG A 51 -1.13 4.75 15.15
N LYS A 52 -1.86 4.22 16.14
CA LYS A 52 -1.67 2.84 16.65
C LYS A 52 -1.93 1.78 15.57
N THR A 53 -2.95 2.00 14.73
CA THR A 53 -3.26 1.12 13.60
C THR A 53 -2.19 1.20 12.51
N LEU A 54 -1.72 2.41 12.19
CA LEU A 54 -0.60 2.61 11.27
C LEU A 54 0.64 1.82 11.72
N TYR A 55 1.02 1.93 13.00
CA TYR A 55 2.15 1.16 13.54
C TYR A 55 1.96 -0.35 13.45
N ARG A 56 0.78 -0.85 13.81
CA ARG A 56 0.49 -2.28 13.72
C ARG A 56 0.62 -2.78 12.28
N LYS A 57 0.10 -2.03 11.30
CA LYS A 57 0.19 -2.36 9.87
C LYS A 57 1.63 -2.30 9.35
N LEU A 58 2.42 -1.32 9.80
CA LEU A 58 3.86 -1.23 9.47
C LEU A 58 4.67 -2.38 10.08
N ALA A 59 4.37 -2.78 11.31
CA ALA A 59 5.04 -3.90 11.99
C ALA A 59 4.72 -5.25 11.32
N LEU A 60 3.45 -5.48 10.97
CA LEU A 60 3.01 -6.67 10.23
C LEU A 60 3.65 -6.74 8.84
N GLY A 61 3.81 -5.60 8.18
CA GLY A 61 4.47 -5.53 6.88
C GLY A 61 5.93 -6.00 6.88
N GLY A 62 6.63 -6.06 8.01
CA GLY A 62 7.98 -6.61 8.09
C GLY A 62 8.05 -8.14 8.02
N ALA A 63 6.94 -8.85 8.23
CA ALA A 63 6.93 -10.30 8.44
C ALA A 63 6.36 -11.13 7.27
N ALA A 64 5.77 -10.50 6.26
CA ALA A 64 5.07 -11.20 5.16
C ALA A 64 5.88 -11.27 3.85
N THR A 65 7.19 -11.48 3.93
CA THR A 65 7.98 -11.89 2.75
C THR A 65 8.17 -13.40 2.85
N GLY A 66 7.15 -14.14 2.42
CA GLY A 66 7.09 -15.60 2.54
C GLY A 66 5.72 -16.11 2.13
N HIS A 67 5.32 -15.81 0.90
CA HIS A 67 4.32 -16.61 0.20
C HIS A 67 5.10 -17.43 -0.83
N GLU A 68 5.59 -18.59 -0.39
CA GLU A 68 5.91 -19.74 -1.27
C GLU A 68 4.63 -20.42 -1.73
#